data_AF-A0A935D6Z7-F1
#
_entry.id   AF-A0A935D6Z7-F1
#
_cell.length_a   1.000
_cell.length_b   1.000
_cell.length_c   1.000
_cell.angle_alpha   90.00
_cell.angle_beta   90.00
_cell.angle_gamma   90.00
#
_symmetry.space_group_name_H-M   'P 1'
#
loop_
_entity.id
_entity.type
_entity.pdbx_description
1 polymer ?
#
loop_
_entity_poly.entity_id
_entity_poly.type
_entity_poly.pdbx_seq_one_letter_code
_entity_poly.pdbx_strand_id
1 'polypeptide(L)'
;MFSDYALHRIGAPDLPGAPADQGGGARAFRTPSLRNVTRTAPYMHSGSLATLDQAFDFYDRADRRLDPQLNDVRGPDRRDAADVKALLAALSDGTFDQTIPTEVPSGLPPGGTLR
;
A
#
# COMPACT_ATOMS: atom_id res chain seq x y z
N MET A 1 -7.77 -11.18 -7.32
CA MET A 1 -8.15 -9.77 -7.04
C MET A 1 -6.90 -8.88 -7.10
N PHE A 2 -6.13 -8.93 -8.20
CA PHE A 2 -4.85 -8.21 -8.31
C PHE A 2 -3.91 -8.43 -7.10
N SER A 3 -3.88 -9.66 -6.61
CA SER A 3 -3.09 -10.12 -5.47
C SER A 3 -3.12 -11.65 -5.48
N ASP A 4 -1.97 -12.25 -5.16
CA ASP A 4 -1.79 -13.68 -4.87
C ASP A 4 -1.96 -14.00 -3.37
N TYR A 5 -2.09 -12.97 -2.53
CA TYR A 5 -2.17 -13.04 -1.08
C TYR A 5 -0.98 -13.68 -0.37
N ALA A 6 0.16 -13.80 -1.05
CA ALA A 6 1.39 -14.28 -0.45
C ALA A 6 2.02 -13.19 0.46
N LEU A 7 2.96 -13.61 1.31
CA LEU A 7 3.75 -12.72 2.15
C LEU A 7 5.01 -12.29 1.40
N HIS A 8 5.24 -10.97 1.32
CA HIS A 8 6.41 -10.39 0.67
C HIS A 8 7.12 -9.40 1.56
N ARG A 9 8.44 -9.36 1.46
CA ARG A 9 9.29 -8.46 2.23
C ARG A 9 9.93 -7.45 1.28
N ILE A 10 9.20 -6.38 0.99
CA ILE A 10 9.66 -5.36 0.03
C ILE A 10 10.48 -4.24 0.68
N GLY A 11 10.50 -4.15 2.01
CA GLY A 11 11.27 -3.13 2.75
C GLY A 11 10.57 -1.78 2.87
N ALA A 12 9.23 -1.75 2.82
CA ALA A 12 8.47 -0.53 3.03
C ALA A 12 8.75 0.09 4.42
N PRO A 13 8.83 1.42 4.52
CA PRO A 13 9.18 2.09 5.78
C PRO A 13 8.04 2.00 6.80
N ASP A 14 8.40 1.90 8.08
CA ASP A 14 7.48 2.08 9.20
C ASP A 14 7.22 3.58 9.44
N LEU A 15 6.18 3.92 10.20
CA LEU A 15 5.96 5.31 10.63
C LEU A 15 7.09 5.77 11.57
N PRO A 16 7.56 7.02 11.47
CA PRO A 16 8.56 7.55 12.38
C PRO A 16 8.14 7.41 13.85
N GLY A 17 8.99 6.79 14.67
CA GLY A 17 8.73 6.57 16.10
C GLY A 17 7.77 5.41 16.42
N ALA A 18 7.20 4.75 15.40
CA ALA A 18 6.44 3.53 15.61
C ALA A 18 7.37 2.34 15.89
N PRO A 19 6.95 1.36 16.72
CA PRO A 19 7.67 0.10 16.85
C PRO A 19 7.72 -0.64 15.50
N ALA A 20 8.79 -1.40 15.28
CA ALA A 20 8.95 -2.17 14.05
C ALA A 20 7.86 -3.24 13.92
N ASP A 21 7.12 -3.21 12.80
CA ASP A 21 6.12 -4.21 12.49
C ASP A 21 6.76 -5.44 11.82
N GLN A 22 6.53 -6.61 12.40
CA GLN A 22 7.06 -7.87 11.87
C GLN A 22 6.17 -8.48 10.79
N GLY A 23 4.95 -7.97 10.61
CA GLY A 23 3.95 -8.55 9.71
C GLY A 23 3.65 -10.01 10.05
N GLY A 24 3.62 -10.86 9.03
CA GLY A 24 3.52 -12.33 9.18
C GLY A 24 4.83 -13.00 9.62
N GLY A 25 5.86 -12.23 9.97
CA GLY A 25 7.21 -12.69 10.31
C GLY A 25 8.26 -12.12 9.38
N ALA A 26 9.44 -11.81 9.93
CA ALA A 26 10.58 -11.26 9.18
C ALA A 26 10.28 -9.99 8.36
N ARG A 27 9.32 -9.15 8.79
CA ARG A 27 8.84 -7.95 8.08
C ARG A 27 8.18 -8.28 6.73
N ALA A 28 7.58 -9.46 6.61
CA ALA A 28 6.82 -9.86 5.43
C ALA A 28 5.33 -9.54 5.62
N PHE A 29 4.73 -8.91 4.62
CA PHE A 29 3.33 -8.48 4.65
C PHE A 29 2.57 -9.12 3.51
N ARG A 30 1.30 -9.41 3.75
CA ARG A 30 0.41 -9.97 2.72
C ARG A 30 0.24 -8.96 1.60
N THR A 31 0.40 -9.39 0.34
CA THR A 31 0.09 -8.57 -0.83
C THR A 31 -1.37 -8.11 -0.77
N PRO A 32 -1.66 -6.80 -0.61
CA PRO A 32 -3.04 -6.30 -0.57
C PRO A 32 -3.66 -6.37 -1.98
N SER A 33 -4.99 -6.43 -2.06
CA SER A 33 -5.70 -6.24 -3.34
C SER A 33 -5.52 -4.82 -3.84
N LEU A 34 -5.36 -4.65 -5.16
CA LEU A 34 -5.29 -3.32 -5.80
C LEU A 34 -6.66 -2.72 -6.16
N ARG A 35 -7.78 -3.42 -5.89
CA ARG A 35 -9.12 -2.82 -6.03
C ARG A 35 -9.26 -1.60 -5.12
N ASN A 36 -9.81 -0.51 -5.66
CA ASN A 36 -9.99 0.77 -4.98
C ASN A 36 -8.69 1.44 -4.46
N VAL A 37 -7.50 1.00 -4.90
CA VAL A 37 -6.22 1.53 -4.37
C VAL A 37 -6.06 3.04 -4.57
N THR A 38 -6.70 3.62 -5.58
CA THR A 38 -6.69 5.08 -5.80
C THR A 38 -7.50 5.87 -4.76
N ARG A 39 -8.27 5.18 -3.90
CA ARG A 39 -9.17 5.74 -2.88
C ARG A 39 -8.76 5.37 -1.45
N THR A 40 -7.66 4.67 -1.27
CA THR A 40 -7.25 4.11 0.04
C THR A 40 -5.87 4.58 0.45
N ALA A 41 -5.51 5.81 0.11
CA ALA A 41 -4.36 6.45 0.74
C ALA A 41 -4.59 6.56 2.26
N PRO A 42 -3.53 6.52 3.09
CA PRO A 42 -2.13 6.34 2.73
C PRO A 42 -1.76 4.88 2.40
N TYR A 43 -0.58 4.67 1.81
CA TYR A 43 -0.10 3.42 1.23
C TYR A 43 0.95 2.70 2.10
N MET A 44 1.20 1.43 1.76
CA MET A 44 2.02 0.44 2.49
C MET A 44 1.37 -0.03 3.80
N HIS A 45 2.02 -0.97 4.49
CA HIS A 45 1.46 -1.60 5.71
C HIS A 45 1.30 -0.61 6.87
N SER A 46 2.17 0.39 6.93
CA SER A 46 2.22 1.38 7.99
C SER A 46 1.49 2.69 7.65
N GLY A 47 1.03 2.86 6.41
CA GLY A 47 0.51 4.15 5.94
C GLY A 47 1.60 5.23 5.82
N SER A 48 2.88 4.85 5.68
CA SER A 48 4.01 5.78 5.64
C SER A 48 4.12 6.60 4.36
N LEU A 49 3.45 6.19 3.28
CA LEU A 49 3.46 6.88 2.00
C LEU A 49 2.11 7.53 1.75
N ALA A 50 2.05 8.85 1.68
CA ALA A 50 0.80 9.61 1.56
C ALA A 50 0.16 9.53 0.17
N THR A 51 0.95 9.33 -0.89
CA THR A 51 0.47 9.38 -2.28
C THR A 51 0.86 8.15 -3.07
N LEU A 52 0.09 7.87 -4.14
CA LEU A 52 0.37 6.77 -5.04
C LEU A 52 1.73 6.99 -5.74
N ASP A 53 2.08 8.25 -6.02
CA ASP A 53 3.39 8.60 -6.58
C ASP A 53 4.54 8.18 -5.66
N GLN A 54 4.42 8.41 -4.34
CA GLN A 54 5.42 7.96 -3.38
C GLN A 54 5.54 6.43 -3.34
N ALA A 55 4.42 5.71 -3.52
CA ALA A 55 4.44 4.25 -3.62
C ALA A 55 5.16 3.76 -4.89
N PHE A 56 5.05 4.48 -6.01
CA PHE A 56 5.80 4.17 -7.24
C PHE A 56 7.28 4.47 -7.06
N ASP A 57 7.63 5.66 -6.55
CA ASP A 57 9.01 6.07 -6.25
C ASP A 57 9.72 5.09 -5.30
N PHE A 58 8.96 4.44 -4.42
CA PHE A 58 9.48 3.40 -3.55
C PHE A 58 9.97 2.18 -4.34
N TYR A 59 9.20 1.68 -5.31
CA TYR A 59 9.60 0.52 -6.10
C TYR A 59 10.85 0.80 -6.95
N ASP A 60 11.05 2.04 -7.40
CA ASP A 60 12.28 2.46 -8.11
C ASP A 60 13.53 2.29 -7.24
N ARG A 61 13.39 2.48 -5.92
CA ARG A 61 14.49 2.52 -4.94
C ARG A 61 14.54 1.28 -4.03
N ALA A 62 13.62 0.33 -4.22
CA ALA A 62 13.49 -0.84 -3.36
C ALA A 62 14.75 -1.72 -3.38
N ASP A 63 15.14 -2.24 -2.22
CA ASP A 63 16.27 -3.18 -2.12
C ASP A 63 15.85 -4.55 -2.67
N ARG A 64 16.33 -4.84 -3.88
CA ARG A 64 16.00 -6.06 -4.64
C ARG A 64 16.45 -7.36 -3.94
N ARG A 65 17.34 -7.27 -2.94
CA ARG A 65 17.79 -8.44 -2.17
C ARG A 65 16.76 -8.90 -1.14
N LEU A 66 15.75 -8.07 -0.84
CA LEU A 66 14.78 -8.37 0.20
C LEU A 66 13.71 -9.38 -0.25
N ASP A 67 13.37 -9.37 -1.54
CA ASP A 67 12.36 -10.23 -2.16
C ASP A 67 12.71 -10.53 -3.63
N PRO A 68 12.77 -11.81 -4.05
CA PRO A 68 13.07 -12.17 -5.44
C PRO A 68 12.09 -11.59 -6.47
N GLN A 69 10.84 -11.33 -6.09
CA GLN A 69 9.85 -10.74 -7.00
C GLN A 69 10.19 -9.30 -7.40
N LEU A 70 11.08 -8.63 -6.65
CA LEU A 70 11.54 -7.31 -7.01
C LEU A 70 12.56 -7.36 -8.17
N ASN A 71 13.17 -8.49 -8.51
CA ASN A 71 14.23 -8.52 -9.54
C ASN A 71 13.73 -8.09 -10.92
N ASP A 72 12.46 -8.37 -11.23
CA ASP A 72 11.85 -8.07 -12.53
C ASP A 72 11.03 -6.78 -12.52
N VAL A 73 10.82 -6.17 -11.35
CA VAL A 73 10.08 -4.92 -11.22
C VAL A 73 11.01 -3.77 -11.59
N ARG A 74 11.11 -3.42 -12.87
CA ARG A 74 11.64 -2.11 -13.23
C ARG A 74 10.59 -1.07 -12.88
N GLY A 75 11.03 -0.01 -12.21
CA GLY A 75 10.22 1.20 -12.09
C GLY A 75 9.66 1.56 -13.46
N PRO A 76 8.34 1.76 -13.61
CA PRO A 76 7.80 2.21 -14.88
C PRO A 76 8.51 3.51 -15.28
N ASP A 77 8.89 3.67 -16.55
CA ASP A 77 9.30 5.00 -16.99
C ASP A 77 8.12 5.99 -16.84
N ARG A 78 8.34 7.29 -17.03
CA ARG A 78 7.27 8.29 -16.80
C ARG A 78 6.01 8.03 -17.64
N ARG A 79 6.11 7.39 -18.80
CA ARG A 79 4.94 7.02 -19.63
C ARG A 79 4.26 5.78 -19.05
N ASP A 80 5.03 4.76 -18.71
CA ASP A 80 4.50 3.55 -18.10
C ASP A 80 3.75 3.86 -16.77
N ALA A 81 4.22 4.84 -16.00
CA ALA A 81 3.62 5.19 -14.72
C ALA A 81 2.20 5.78 -14.88
N ALA A 82 1.96 6.54 -15.95
CA ALA A 82 0.64 7.09 -16.25
C ALA A 82 -0.35 5.99 -16.64
N ASP A 83 0.09 5.04 -17.45
CA ASP A 83 -0.74 3.92 -17.91
C ASP A 83 -1.10 2.97 -16.75
N VAL A 84 -0.15 2.68 -15.86
CA VAL A 84 -0.42 1.89 -14.65
C VAL A 84 -1.41 2.64 -13.75
N LYS A 85 -1.25 3.96 -13.54
CA LYS A 85 -2.22 4.74 -12.74
C LYS A 85 -3.61 4.75 -13.37
N ALA A 86 -3.70 4.82 -14.69
CA ALA A 86 -4.98 4.72 -15.41
C ALA A 86 -5.62 3.34 -15.20
N LEU A 87 -4.83 2.26 -15.28
CA LEU A 87 -5.30 0.91 -14.94
C LEU A 87 -5.82 0.85 -13.50
N LEU A 88 -5.06 1.34 -12.52
CA LEU A 88 -5.46 1.35 -11.11
C LEU A 88 -6.75 2.15 -10.87
N ALA A 89 -6.95 3.26 -11.59
CA ALA A 89 -8.20 4.02 -11.56
C ALA A 89 -9.37 3.18 -12.09
N ALA A 90 -9.17 2.40 -13.15
CA ALA A 90 -10.19 1.48 -13.67
C ALA A 90 -10.53 0.32 -12.71
N LEU A 91 -9.68 0.04 -11.72
CA LEU A 91 -9.95 -0.94 -10.65
C LEU A 91 -10.77 -0.37 -9.48
N SER A 92 -11.20 0.88 -9.59
CA SER A 92 -11.90 1.60 -8.52
C SER A 92 -13.39 1.74 -8.80
N ASP A 93 -14.21 1.50 -7.78
CA ASP A 93 -15.65 1.70 -7.82
C ASP A 93 -15.98 3.18 -7.55
N GLY A 94 -16.85 3.77 -8.38
CA GLY A 94 -17.31 5.15 -8.22
C GLY A 94 -18.16 5.39 -6.98
N THR A 95 -18.65 4.32 -6.35
CA THR A 95 -19.48 4.33 -5.14
C THR A 95 -18.72 3.85 -3.90
N PHE A 96 -17.39 3.78 -3.96
CA PHE A 96 -16.56 3.38 -2.83
C PHE A 96 -16.74 4.33 -1.63
N ASP A 97 -17.25 3.78 -0.52
CA ASP A 97 -17.48 4.54 0.71
C ASP A 97 -16.15 4.79 1.45
N GLN A 98 -15.83 6.06 1.65
CA GLN A 98 -14.66 6.53 2.39
C GLN A 98 -15.04 7.16 3.73
N THR A 99 -16.30 7.00 4.16
CA THR A 99 -16.78 7.57 5.42
C THR A 99 -16.01 6.96 6.59
N ILE A 100 -15.29 7.80 7.32
CA ILE A 100 -14.68 7.40 8.59
C ILE A 100 -15.78 7.58 9.66
N PRO A 101 -16.25 6.50 10.30
CA PRO A 101 -17.29 6.62 11.32
C PRO A 101 -16.75 7.37 12.54
N THR A 102 -17.60 8.09 13.26
CA THR A 102 -17.21 8.75 14.52
C THR A 102 -16.99 7.76 15.67
N GLU A 103 -17.64 6.60 15.58
CA GLU A 103 -17.56 5.52 16.55
C GLU A 103 -17.65 4.16 15.85
N VAL A 104 -16.94 3.17 16.35
CA VAL A 104 -17.13 1.76 15.97
C VAL A 104 -18.29 1.16 16.79
N PRO A 105 -18.85 -0.01 16.43
CA PRO A 105 -19.99 -0.62 17.15
C PRO A 105 -19.80 -0.85 18.67
N SER A 106 -18.56 -0.78 19.18
CA SER A 106 -18.26 -0.82 20.61
C SER A 106 -18.45 0.54 21.33
N GLY A 107 -18.77 1.61 20.62
CA GLY A 107 -18.84 2.99 21.15
C GLY A 107 -17.47 3.66 21.33
N LEU A 108 -16.39 3.02 20.87
CA LEU A 108 -15.04 3.61 20.91
C LEU A 108 -14.78 4.42 19.62
N PRO A 109 -13.90 5.45 19.68
CA PRO A 109 -13.43 6.10 18.46
C PRO A 109 -12.69 5.07 17.58
N PRO A 110 -12.71 5.22 16.25
CA PRO A 110 -11.88 4.42 15.36
C PRO A 110 -10.41 4.50 15.76
N GLY A 111 -9.73 3.36 15.74
CA GLY A 111 -8.30 3.32 16.03
C GLY A 111 -7.45 3.98 14.93
N GLY A 112 -6.25 4.40 15.29
CA GLY A 112 -5.30 5.05 14.38
C GLY A 112 -5.55 6.55 14.21
N THR A 113 -4.64 7.23 13.51
CA THR A 113 -4.81 8.65 13.15
C THR A 113 -5.50 8.75 11.79
N LEU A 114 -6.75 8.29 11.73
CA LEU A 114 -7.58 8.47 10.54
C LEU A 114 -8.07 9.93 10.53
N ARG A 115 -7.55 10.75 9.62
CA ARG A 115 -7.96 12.15 9.41
C ARG A 115 -8.61 12.31 8.06
#